data_AF-A0A9X0K1R1-F1
#
_entry.id   AF-A0A9X0K1R1-F1
#
_cell.length_a   1.000
_cell.length_b   1.000
_cell.length_c   1.000
_cell.angle_alpha   90.00
_cell.angle_beta   90.00
_cell.angle_gamma   90.00
#
_symmetry.space_group_name_H-M   'P 1'
#
loop_
_entity.id
_entity.type
_entity.pdbx_description
1 polymer ?
#
loop_
_entity_poly.entity_id
_entity_poly.type
_entity_poly.pdbx_seq_one_letter_code
_entity_poly.pdbx_strand_id
1 'polypeptide(L)' 'MVGVQGRSKQSVEDVLAFYESHFKDLQWLASTSTDADGSTRLQAGFGQDTATVTLHQLPTGLTEINAAGVFKVED' A
#
# COMPACT_ATOMS: atom_id res chain seq x y z
N MET A 1 -2.20 -11.33 -10.69
CA MET A 1 -2.16 -10.72 -9.34
C MET A 1 -0.82 -11.06 -8.71
N VAL A 2 -0.10 -10.05 -8.23
CA VAL A 2 1.19 -10.20 -7.54
C VAL A 2 1.06 -9.60 -6.15
N GLY A 3 1.62 -10.24 -5.14
CA GLY A 3 1.56 -9.77 -3.76
C GLY A 3 2.91 -9.89 -3.06
N VAL A 4 3.20 -8.92 -2.19
CA VAL A 4 4.38 -8.88 -1.34
C VAL A 4 3.94 -8.61 0.09
N GLN A 5 4.48 -9.38 1.02
CA GLN A 5 4.31 -9.16 2.44
C GLN A 5 5.67 -8.85 3.05
N GLY A 6 5.71 -7.88 3.95
CA GLY A 6 6.94 -7.41 4.56
C GLY A 6 6.71 -6.81 5.94
N ARG A 7 7.82 -6.57 6.63
CA ARG A 7 7.83 -5.85 7.92
C ARG A 7 8.87 -4.74 7.87
N SER A 8 8.54 -3.63 8.50
CA SER A 8 9.32 -2.41 8.52
C SER A 8 9.52 -1.93 9.95
N LYS A 9 10.66 -1.31 10.24
CA LYS A 9 10.92 -0.65 11.54
C LYS A 9 10.39 0.79 11.57
N GLN A 10 10.03 1.31 10.40
CA GLN A 10 9.48 2.63 10.18
C GLN A 10 8.02 2.64 10.64
N SER A 11 7.49 3.81 11.00
CA SER A 11 6.10 3.94 11.43
C SER A 11 5.14 3.71 10.27
N VAL A 12 3.86 3.52 10.59
CA VAL A 12 2.80 3.39 9.57
C VAL A 12 2.77 4.65 8.69
N GLU A 13 2.93 5.84 9.28
CA GLU A 13 2.92 7.12 8.57
C GLU A 13 4.10 7.24 7.60
N ASP A 14 5.31 6.86 8.02
CA ASP A 14 6.50 6.91 7.17
C ASP A 14 6.38 5.96 5.97
N VAL A 15 5.85 4.75 6.21
CA VAL A 15 5.63 3.76 5.14
C VAL A 15 4.50 4.22 4.21
N LEU A 16 3.42 4.79 4.76
CA LEU A 16 2.32 5.36 3.98
C LEU A 16 2.84 6.47 3.06
N ALA A 17 3.60 7.42 3.60
CA ALA A 17 4.16 8.54 2.84
C ALA A 17 5.08 8.06 1.70
N PHE A 18 5.85 6.99 1.93
CA PHE A 18 6.66 6.36 0.89
C PHE A 18 5.79 5.86 -0.29
N TYR A 19 4.73 5.11 -0.01
CA TYR A 19 3.86 4.58 -1.08
C TYR A 19 3.01 5.66 -1.74
N GLU A 20 2.52 6.66 -1.00
CA GLU A 20 1.81 7.81 -1.57
C GLU A 20 2.72 8.58 -2.54
N SER A 21 3.98 8.82 -2.16
CA SER A 21 4.97 9.44 -3.05
C SER A 21 5.23 8.55 -4.28
N HIS A 22 5.40 7.25 -4.09
CA HIS A 22 5.64 6.33 -5.19
C HIS A 22 4.49 6.31 -6.21
N PHE A 23 3.24 6.25 -5.75
CA PHE A 23 2.08 6.29 -6.65
C PHE A 23 1.91 7.64 -7.33
N LYS A 24 2.24 8.74 -6.64
CA LYS A 24 2.26 10.07 -7.26
C LYS A 24 3.29 10.16 -8.38
N ASP A 25 4.50 9.62 -8.19
CA ASP A 25 5.55 9.60 -9.21
C ASP A 25 5.14 8.75 -10.43
N LEU A 26 4.38 7.68 -10.20
CA LEU A 26 3.76 6.87 -11.25
C LEU A 26 2.53 7.55 -11.90
N GLN A 27 2.09 8.69 -11.39
CA GLN A 27 0.85 9.37 -11.78
C GLN A 27 -0.42 8.51 -11.57
N TRP A 28 -0.37 7.61 -10.60
CA TRP A 28 -1.52 6.80 -10.19
C TRP A 28 -2.39 7.60 -9.23
N LEU A 29 -3.71 7.53 -9.43
CA LEU A 29 -4.65 8.13 -8.50
C LEU A 29 -4.72 7.23 -7.27
N ALA A 30 -4.36 7.79 -6.11
CA ALA A 30 -4.33 7.08 -4.85
C ALA A 30 -5.36 7.64 -3.86
N SER A 31 -5.96 6.76 -3.06
CA SER A 31 -6.86 7.07 -1.97
C SER A 31 -6.47 6.29 -0.72
N THR A 32 -6.51 6.99 0.42
CA THR A 32 -6.15 6.43 1.73
C THR A 32 -7.42 6.30 2.58
N SER A 33 -7.58 5.18 3.25
CA SER A 33 -8.65 4.92 4.22
C SER A 33 -8.12 4.19 5.44
N THR A 34 -8.77 4.36 6.58
CA THR A 34 -8.48 3.58 7.79
C THR A 34 -9.62 2.61 8.03
N ASP A 35 -9.29 1.33 8.17
CA ASP A 35 -10.23 0.27 8.45
C ASP A 35 -10.60 0.25 9.95
N ALA A 36 -11.71 -0.43 10.30
CA ALA A 36 -12.23 -0.47 11.67
C ALA A 36 -11.30 -1.20 12.67
N ASP A 37 -10.36 -2.00 12.17
CA ASP A 37 -9.32 -2.69 12.94
C ASP A 37 -8.09 -1.80 13.21
N GLY A 38 -8.07 -0.56 12.72
CA GLY A 38 -6.95 0.37 12.84
C GLY A 38 -5.90 0.23 11.74
N SER A 39 -6.09 -0.67 10.78
CA SER A 39 -5.21 -0.78 9.62
C SER A 39 -5.40 0.41 8.69
N THR A 40 -4.30 0.94 8.15
CA THR A 40 -4.33 1.95 7.10
C THR A 40 -4.24 1.27 5.74
N ARG A 41 -5.16 1.57 4.84
CA ARG A 41 -5.19 1.05 3.49
C ARG A 41 -4.99 2.19 2.50
N LEU A 42 -4.06 1.99 1.57
CA LEU A 42 -3.79 2.86 0.44
C LEU A 42 -4.13 2.08 -0.83
N GLN A 43 -5.11 2.56 -1.58
CA GLN A 43 -5.48 2.00 -2.87
C GLN A 43 -5.09 2.97 -3.97
N ALA A 44 -4.40 2.49 -4.99
CA ALA A 44 -3.99 3.30 -6.14
C ALA A 44 -4.25 2.58 -7.45
N GLY A 45 -4.41 3.33 -8.53
CA GLY A 45 -4.55 2.73 -9.86
C GLY A 45 -4.40 3.70 -11.02
N PHE A 46 -4.19 3.10 -12.19
CA PHE A 46 -4.13 3.78 -13.48
C PHE A 46 -4.68 2.86 -14.58
N GLY A 47 -5.75 3.29 -15.25
CA GLY A 47 -6.41 2.47 -16.26
C GLY A 47 -6.97 1.18 -15.66
N GLN A 48 -6.45 0.03 -16.10
CA GLN A 48 -6.83 -1.31 -15.59
C GLN A 48 -5.89 -1.81 -14.48
N ASP A 49 -4.79 -1.11 -14.23
CA ASP A 49 -3.82 -1.50 -13.22
C ASP A 49 -4.21 -0.93 -11.86
N THR A 50 -4.10 -1.76 -10.83
CA THR A 50 -4.46 -1.40 -9.46
C THR A 50 -3.45 -1.97 -8.48
N ALA A 51 -3.20 -1.23 -7.40
CA ALA A 51 -2.42 -1.66 -6.26
C ALA A 51 -3.16 -1.30 -4.97
N THR A 52 -3.08 -2.19 -3.98
CA THR A 52 -3.58 -1.99 -2.64
C THR A 52 -2.45 -2.29 -1.66
N VAL A 53 -2.16 -1.34 -0.79
CA VAL A 53 -1.19 -1.48 0.30
C VAL A 53 -1.94 -1.36 1.61
N THR A 54 -1.92 -2.41 2.41
CA THR A 54 -2.46 -2.40 3.78
C THR A 54 -1.30 -2.38 4.76
N LEU A 55 -1.35 -1.42 5.68
CA LEU A 55 -0.37 -1.15 6.71
C LEU A 55 -1.01 -1.34 8.07
N HIS A 56 -0.31 -2.01 8.97
CA HIS A 56 -0.80 -2.23 10.33
C HIS A 56 0.37 -2.23 11.30
N GLN A 57 0.25 -1.50 12.42
CA GLN A 57 1.27 -1.53 13.45
C GLN A 57 1.09 -2.75 14.35
N LEU A 58 2.12 -3.60 14.42
CA LEU A 58 2.14 -4.76 15.28
C LEU A 58 2.41 -4.37 16.74
N PRO A 59 1.98 -5.19 17.72
CA PRO A 59 2.30 -4.98 19.14
C PRO A 59 3.81 -4.93 19.45
N THR A 60 4.64 -5.46 18.55
CA THR A 60 6.11 -5.40 18.62
C THR A 60 6.68 -4.02 18.28
N GLY A 61 5.84 -3.08 17.83
CA GLY A 61 6.25 -1.77 17.32
C GLY A 61 6.65 -1.75 15.85
N LEU A 62 6.74 -2.91 15.19
CA LEU A 62 7.00 -2.99 13.75
C LEU A 62 5.74 -2.70 12.93
N THR A 63 5.93 -2.14 11.73
CA THR A 63 4.85 -1.98 10.75
C THR A 63 4.82 -3.20 9.84
N GLU A 64 3.68 -3.89 9.81
CA GLU A 64 3.39 -4.91 8.81
C GLU A 64 2.90 -4.24 7.52
N ILE A 65 3.39 -4.75 6.39
CA ILE A 65 3.08 -4.24 5.04
C ILE A 65 2.54 -5.41 4.23
N ASN A 66 1.32 -5.26 3.72
CA ASN A 66 0.71 -6.18 2.78
C ASN A 66 0.38 -5.41 1.49
N ALA A 67 1.22 -5.55 0.47
CA ALA A 67 1.03 -4.91 -0.83
C ALA A 67 0.59 -5.94 -1.87
N ALA A 68 -0.49 -5.65 -2.60
CA ALA A 68 -0.98 -6.50 -3.69
C ALA A 68 -1.34 -5.65 -4.90
N GLY A 69 -1.08 -6.18 -6.09
CA GLY A 69 -1.38 -5.50 -7.34
C GLY A 69 -1.97 -6.43 -8.39
N VAL A 70 -2.83 -5.86 -9.23
CA VAL A 70 -3.40 -6.48 -10.42
C VAL A 70 -3.01 -5.59 -11.59
N PHE A 71 -2.32 -6.18 -12.56
CA PHE A 71 -1.79 -5.49 -13.71
C PHE A 71 -2.26 -6.21 -14.97
N LYS A 72 -2.71 -5.46 -15.97
CA LYS A 72 -3.00 -6.00 -17.29
C LYS A 72 -1.68 -6.37 -17.96
N VAL A 73 -1.55 -7.62 -18.38
CA VAL A 73 -0.46 -8.02 -19.26
C VAL A 73 -1.01 -7.97 -20.67
N GLU A 74 -0.42 -7.15 -21.54
CA GLU A 74 -0.69 -7.22 -22.97
C GLU A 74 0.21 -8.29 -23.59
N ASP A 75 -0.39 -9.14 -24.44
CA ASP A 75 0.32 -10.15 -25.24
C ASP A 75 1.06 -9.50 -26.43
#